data_AF-A0A8S0G241-F1
#
_entry.id   AF-A0A8S0G241-F1
#
_cell.length_a   1.000
_cell.length_b   1.000
_cell.length_c   1.000
_cell.angle_alpha   90.00
_cell.angle_beta   90.00
_cell.angle_gamma   90.00
#
_symmetry.space_group_name_H-M   'P 1'
#
loop_
_entity.id
_entity.type
_entity.pdbx_description
1 polymer ?
#
loop_
_entity_poly.entity_id
_entity_poly.type
_entity_poly.pdbx_seq_one_letter_code
_entity_poly.pdbx_strand_id
1 'polypeptide(L)'
;MRATRAFSQIKDAMVFAFNLPAIVELGTATGFDFELIDQAGLGHEKLTQARNQLLAEAAKHPDMLTSVRPNGLEDTPQFKIDIDQEKAQALGVSINDINTTLGAAWGGSYVNDFIDRGRVKKVYVMSEAKYRMLPDDIGDWYVRAADGQIPTRRGERAVLGVLLFSLGVRFAASGTLQRPAIYGNLRPGGTG
;
A
#
# COMPACT_ATOMS: atom_id res chain seq x y z
N MET A 1 25.84 21.37 -6.65
CA MET A 1 25.43 20.27 -7.57
C MET A 1 26.46 19.13 -7.73
N ARG A 2 27.51 19.00 -6.88
CA ARG A 2 28.44 17.85 -6.97
C ARG A 2 27.86 16.57 -6.35
N ALA A 3 27.16 16.68 -5.22
CA ALA A 3 26.54 15.55 -4.53
C ALA A 3 25.47 14.84 -5.38
N THR A 4 24.57 15.59 -6.03
CA THR A 4 23.53 15.04 -6.92
C THR A 4 24.12 14.23 -8.09
N ARG A 5 25.30 14.60 -8.61
CA ARG A 5 25.99 13.87 -9.69
C ARG A 5 26.61 12.55 -9.21
N ALA A 6 27.06 12.49 -7.96
CA ALA A 6 27.52 11.23 -7.37
C ALA A 6 26.34 10.30 -7.08
N PHE A 7 25.23 10.85 -6.61
CA PHE A 7 24.03 10.10 -6.27
C PHE A 7 23.24 9.59 -7.48
N SER A 8 23.38 10.21 -8.65
CA SER A 8 22.73 9.74 -9.89
C SER A 8 23.25 8.38 -10.38
N GLN A 9 24.31 7.83 -9.77
CA GLN A 9 24.83 6.49 -10.08
C GLN A 9 24.20 5.38 -9.22
N ILE A 10 23.43 5.74 -8.18
CA ILE A 10 22.75 4.77 -7.33
C ILE A 10 21.62 4.12 -8.14
N LYS A 11 21.66 2.80 -8.24
CA LYS A 11 20.61 2.01 -8.90
C LYS A 11 19.42 1.83 -7.96
N ASP A 12 18.23 1.75 -8.54
CA ASP A 12 16.96 1.50 -7.84
C ASP A 12 16.59 2.52 -6.74
N ALA A 13 17.20 3.71 -6.76
CA ALA A 13 16.86 4.81 -5.87
C ALA A 13 17.02 6.17 -6.54
N MET A 14 16.11 7.09 -6.26
CA MET A 14 16.23 8.49 -6.65
C MET A 14 16.70 9.32 -5.44
N VAL A 15 17.92 9.84 -5.50
CA VAL A 15 18.54 10.58 -4.38
C VAL A 15 18.92 11.98 -4.83
N PHE A 16 18.31 12.99 -4.20
CA PHE A 16 18.52 14.40 -4.51
C PHE A 16 19.07 15.15 -3.29
N ALA A 17 20.11 15.94 -3.50
CA ALA A 17 20.59 16.90 -2.51
C ALA A 17 20.10 18.30 -2.88
N PHE A 18 19.27 18.90 -2.03
CA PHE A 18 18.80 20.28 -2.16
C PHE A 18 18.98 21.01 -0.84
N ASN A 19 19.29 22.31 -0.91
CA ASN A 19 19.33 23.17 0.27
C ASN A 19 17.94 23.78 0.43
N LEU A 20 17.27 23.60 1.58
CA LEU A 20 16.01 24.29 1.81
C LEU A 20 16.32 25.79 1.99
N PRO A 21 15.69 26.69 1.20
CA PRO A 21 15.88 28.12 1.39
C PRO A 21 15.34 28.56 2.76
N ALA A 22 15.96 29.58 3.34
CA ALA A 22 15.60 30.08 4.68
C ALA A 22 14.20 30.72 4.74
N ILE A 23 13.60 31.04 3.59
CA ILE A 23 12.27 31.64 3.47
C ILE A 23 11.55 30.93 2.31
N VAL A 24 10.41 30.29 2.62
CA VAL A 24 9.66 29.43 1.70
C VAL A 24 9.06 30.21 0.51
N GLU A 25 8.79 31.50 0.69
CA GLU A 25 8.08 32.35 -0.28
C GLU A 25 8.97 32.99 -1.37
N LEU A 26 10.28 32.77 -1.35
CA LEU A 26 11.24 33.20 -2.39
C LEU A 26 11.77 32.01 -3.22
N GLY A 27 11.05 30.89 -3.20
CA GLY A 27 11.28 29.78 -4.13
C GLY A 27 10.95 30.19 -5.56
N THR A 28 11.71 29.69 -6.54
CA THR A 28 11.48 29.93 -7.98
C THR A 28 10.02 29.64 -8.34
N ALA A 29 9.24 30.69 -8.61
CA ALA A 29 7.82 30.67 -8.97
C ALA A 29 7.55 30.13 -10.40
N THR A 30 8.31 29.12 -10.83
CA THR A 30 8.20 28.52 -12.17
C THR A 30 7.44 27.20 -12.16
N GLY A 31 7.01 26.72 -10.99
CA GLY A 31 6.27 25.46 -10.82
C GLY A 31 4.75 25.65 -10.84
N PHE A 32 4.02 24.59 -11.18
CA PHE A 32 2.57 24.49 -10.98
C PHE A 32 2.23 23.25 -10.13
N ASP A 33 1.12 23.35 -9.39
CA ASP A 33 0.46 22.24 -8.72
C ASP A 33 -0.88 21.99 -9.39
N PHE A 34 -1.15 20.75 -9.79
CA PHE A 34 -2.35 20.36 -10.50
C PHE A 34 -2.98 19.14 -9.81
N GLU A 35 -4.26 19.26 -9.43
CA GLU A 35 -5.02 18.13 -8.91
C GLU A 35 -5.89 17.52 -10.01
N LEU A 36 -5.68 16.23 -10.31
CA LEU A 36 -6.58 15.48 -11.17
C LEU A 36 -7.70 14.87 -10.31
N ILE A 37 -8.96 15.17 -10.67
CA ILE A 37 -10.14 14.78 -9.88
C ILE A 37 -11.05 13.89 -10.70
N ASP A 38 -11.47 12.77 -10.11
CA ASP A 38 -12.58 11.97 -10.59
C ASP A 38 -13.91 12.61 -10.15
N GLN A 39 -14.59 13.29 -11.06
CA GLN A 39 -15.88 13.95 -10.78
C GLN A 39 -17.10 13.04 -10.97
N ALA A 40 -16.94 11.89 -11.62
CA ALA A 40 -18.05 11.01 -12.01
C ALA A 40 -18.02 9.65 -11.28
N GLY A 41 -17.11 9.47 -10.31
CA GLY A 41 -16.98 8.22 -9.57
C GLY A 41 -16.55 7.04 -10.46
N LEU A 42 -15.69 7.32 -11.44
CA LEU A 42 -15.17 6.35 -12.40
C LEU A 42 -14.21 5.33 -11.78
N GLY A 43 -13.61 5.64 -10.64
CA GLY A 43 -12.72 4.75 -9.90
C GLY A 43 -11.23 4.96 -10.21
N HIS A 44 -10.39 4.32 -9.41
CA HIS A 44 -8.93 4.51 -9.39
C HIS A 44 -8.26 4.14 -10.72
N GLU A 45 -8.68 3.05 -11.36
CA GLU A 45 -8.08 2.56 -12.60
C GLU A 45 -8.28 3.55 -13.74
N LYS A 46 -9.50 4.10 -13.87
CA LYS A 46 -9.82 5.10 -14.89
C LYS A 46 -9.14 6.44 -14.61
N LEU A 47 -9.05 6.84 -13.34
CA LEU A 47 -8.33 8.05 -12.94
C LEU A 47 -6.82 7.93 -13.26
N THR A 48 -6.24 6.75 -13.02
CA THR A 48 -4.85 6.44 -13.36
C THR A 48 -4.61 6.44 -14.87
N GLN A 49 -5.54 5.90 -15.65
CA GLN A 49 -5.49 5.98 -17.13
C GLN A 49 -5.54 7.44 -17.61
N ALA A 50 -6.46 8.25 -17.08
CA ALA A 50 -6.58 9.66 -17.43
C ALA A 50 -5.32 10.45 -17.04
N ARG A 51 -4.73 10.17 -15.87
CA ARG A 51 -3.44 10.73 -15.43
C ARG A 51 -2.33 10.39 -16.43
N ASN A 52 -2.22 9.12 -16.81
CA ASN A 52 -1.18 8.67 -17.74
C ASN A 52 -1.36 9.30 -19.13
N GLN A 53 -2.60 9.46 -19.58
CA GLN A 53 -2.90 10.18 -20.82
C GLN A 53 -2.49 11.65 -20.73
N LEU A 54 -2.82 12.35 -19.64
CA LEU A 54 -2.42 13.73 -19.42
C LEU A 54 -0.89 13.89 -19.41
N LEU A 55 -0.17 12.99 -18.74
CA LEU A 55 1.30 12.99 -18.72
C LEU A 55 1.90 12.73 -20.11
N ALA A 56 1.30 11.82 -20.88
CA ALA A 56 1.72 11.54 -22.25
C ALA A 56 1.51 12.74 -23.19
N GLU A 57 0.38 13.45 -23.05
CA GLU A 57 0.14 14.70 -23.80
C GLU A 57 1.09 15.82 -23.33
N ALA A 58 1.31 15.97 -22.03
CA ALA A 58 2.25 16.96 -21.50
C ALA A 58 3.69 16.72 -22.01
N ALA A 59 4.09 15.46 -22.17
CA ALA A 59 5.40 15.10 -22.73
C ALA A 59 5.58 15.52 -24.20
N LYS A 60 4.49 15.73 -24.96
CA LYS A 60 4.53 16.23 -26.34
C LYS A 60 4.77 17.73 -26.44
N HIS A 61 4.66 18.46 -25.33
CA HIS A 61 4.89 19.90 -25.27
C HIS A 61 6.13 20.29 -24.44
N PRO A 62 7.34 19.76 -24.77
CA PRO A 62 8.58 20.08 -24.05
C PRO A 62 9.05 21.54 -24.26
N ASP A 63 8.44 22.25 -25.20
CA ASP A 63 8.58 23.67 -25.46
C ASP A 63 7.94 24.52 -24.35
N MET A 64 6.86 24.06 -23.73
CA MET A 64 6.15 24.79 -22.66
C MET A 64 6.31 24.14 -21.28
N LEU A 65 6.32 22.81 -21.21
CA LEU A 65 6.25 22.05 -19.97
C LEU A 65 7.54 21.24 -19.75
N THR A 66 8.05 21.27 -18.52
CA THR A 66 9.21 20.46 -18.13
C THR A 66 8.97 19.80 -16.79
N SER A 67 9.53 18.60 -16.61
CA SER A 67 9.47 17.86 -15.34
C SER A 67 8.06 17.58 -14.81
N VAL A 68 7.07 17.41 -15.70
CA VAL A 68 5.70 17.04 -15.32
C VAL A 68 5.71 15.60 -14.80
N ARG A 69 5.34 15.41 -13.55
CA ARG A 69 5.39 14.11 -12.86
C ARG A 69 4.26 13.94 -11.85
N PRO A 70 3.79 12.70 -11.62
CA PRO A 70 2.90 12.42 -10.51
C PRO A 70 3.63 12.65 -9.18
N ASN A 71 2.91 13.22 -8.22
CA ASN A 71 3.33 13.37 -6.81
C ASN A 71 2.89 12.18 -5.94
N GLY A 72 2.08 11.27 -6.49
CA GLY A 72 1.61 10.07 -5.81
C GLY A 72 2.58 8.89 -5.94
N LEU A 73 2.30 7.85 -5.16
CA LEU A 73 2.90 6.54 -5.38
C LEU A 73 2.17 5.82 -6.52
N GLU A 74 2.91 5.02 -7.28
CA GLU A 74 2.30 4.09 -8.24
C GLU A 74 1.69 2.90 -7.52
N ASP A 75 0.77 2.21 -8.19
CA ASP A 75 0.15 1.01 -7.65
C ASP A 75 1.20 -0.07 -7.37
N THR A 76 1.08 -0.67 -6.19
CA THR A 76 1.99 -1.73 -5.75
C THR A 76 1.25 -3.07 -5.66
N PRO A 77 1.96 -4.21 -5.83
CA PRO A 77 1.35 -5.51 -5.64
C PRO A 77 0.82 -5.67 -4.21
N GLN A 78 -0.44 -6.09 -4.08
CA GLN A 78 -1.04 -6.43 -2.80
C GLN A 78 -1.48 -7.89 -2.76
N PHE A 79 -1.44 -8.47 -1.57
CA PHE A 79 -1.91 -9.82 -1.32
C PHE A 79 -3.38 -9.79 -0.89
N LYS A 80 -4.29 -10.17 -1.80
CA LYS A 80 -5.73 -10.18 -1.54
C LYS A 80 -6.16 -11.55 -0.98
N ILE A 81 -6.87 -11.51 0.14
CA ILE A 81 -7.46 -12.66 0.80
C ILE A 81 -8.98 -12.58 0.67
N ASP A 82 -9.59 -13.60 0.09
CA ASP A 82 -11.04 -13.77 0.02
C ASP A 82 -11.45 -14.90 0.99
N ILE A 83 -12.42 -14.61 1.88
CA ILE A 83 -12.92 -15.57 2.87
C ILE A 83 -14.22 -16.19 2.35
N ASP A 84 -14.23 -17.52 2.19
CA ASP A 84 -15.41 -18.30 1.81
C ASP A 84 -16.39 -18.42 2.99
N GLN A 85 -17.45 -17.61 2.97
CA GLN A 85 -18.40 -17.55 4.08
C GLN A 85 -19.24 -18.83 4.20
N GLU A 86 -19.61 -19.46 3.08
CA GLU A 86 -20.43 -20.67 3.07
C GLU A 86 -19.67 -21.82 3.74
N LYS A 87 -18.39 -21.97 3.37
CA LYS A 87 -17.52 -22.99 3.95
C LYS A 87 -17.17 -22.69 5.41
N ALA A 88 -17.02 -21.43 5.80
CA ALA A 88 -16.77 -21.06 7.19
C ALA A 88 -17.97 -21.45 8.07
N GLN A 89 -19.19 -21.17 7.61
CA GLN A 89 -20.42 -21.58 8.28
C GLN A 89 -20.56 -23.11 8.35
N ALA A 90 -20.30 -23.82 7.24
CA ALA A 90 -20.36 -25.28 7.20
C ALA A 90 -19.37 -25.96 8.16
N LEU A 91 -18.23 -25.31 8.42
CA LEU A 91 -17.21 -25.79 9.36
C LEU A 91 -17.42 -25.25 10.79
N GLY A 92 -18.48 -24.47 11.04
CA GLY A 92 -18.77 -23.90 12.35
C GLY A 92 -17.72 -22.89 12.82
N VAL A 93 -17.04 -22.21 11.90
CA VAL A 93 -16.04 -21.18 12.21
C VAL A 93 -16.61 -19.78 12.04
N SER A 94 -16.45 -18.95 13.06
CA SER A 94 -16.88 -17.56 13.05
C SER A 94 -16.00 -16.72 12.14
N ILE A 95 -16.62 -15.89 11.29
CA ILE A 95 -15.93 -14.90 10.46
C ILE A 95 -15.18 -13.88 11.34
N ASN A 96 -15.72 -13.56 12.52
CA ASN A 96 -15.05 -12.65 13.45
C ASN A 96 -13.75 -13.25 13.99
N ASP A 97 -13.73 -14.56 14.25
CA ASP A 97 -12.54 -15.25 14.74
C ASP A 97 -11.48 -15.35 13.65
N ILE A 98 -11.90 -15.57 12.39
CA ILE A 98 -11.02 -15.51 11.21
C ILE A 98 -10.37 -14.13 11.09
N ASN A 99 -11.17 -13.06 11.08
CA ASN A 99 -10.67 -11.69 10.93
C ASN A 99 -9.78 -11.27 12.11
N THR A 100 -10.15 -11.64 13.33
CA THR A 100 -9.34 -11.34 14.53
C THR A 100 -8.00 -12.08 14.48
N THR A 101 -8.01 -13.35 14.08
CA THR A 101 -6.78 -14.16 13.97
C THR A 101 -5.86 -13.60 12.89
N LEU A 102 -6.38 -13.32 11.69
CA LEU A 102 -5.60 -12.72 10.61
C LEU A 102 -5.08 -11.33 10.98
N GLY A 103 -5.93 -10.46 11.51
CA GLY A 103 -5.56 -9.10 11.91
C GLY A 103 -4.51 -9.07 13.02
N ALA A 104 -4.72 -9.83 14.10
CA ALA A 104 -3.77 -9.90 15.21
C ALA A 104 -2.44 -10.55 14.80
N ALA A 105 -2.46 -11.63 14.01
CA ALA A 105 -1.25 -12.32 13.60
C ALA A 105 -0.40 -11.50 12.62
N TRP A 106 -1.02 -10.87 11.62
CA TRP A 106 -0.33 -10.21 10.50
C TRP A 106 -0.16 -8.70 10.68
N GLY A 107 -1.18 -8.03 11.22
CA GLY A 107 -1.19 -6.57 11.46
C GLY A 107 -0.79 -6.18 12.88
N GLY A 108 -0.83 -7.12 13.82
CA GLY A 108 -0.64 -6.86 15.23
C GLY A 108 -1.89 -6.24 15.87
N SER A 109 -2.13 -6.61 17.13
CA SER A 109 -3.25 -6.09 17.91
C SER A 109 -2.75 -5.50 19.21
N TYR A 110 -3.19 -4.28 19.51
CA TYR A 110 -3.04 -3.69 20.84
C TYR A 110 -4.05 -4.34 21.78
N VAL A 111 -3.56 -4.88 22.91
CA VAL A 111 -4.42 -5.61 23.85
C VAL A 111 -4.73 -4.75 25.06
N ASN A 112 -3.70 -4.24 25.72
CA ASN A 112 -3.82 -3.44 26.93
C ASN A 112 -2.51 -2.70 27.23
N ASP A 113 -2.49 -2.00 28.35
CA ASP A 113 -1.30 -1.36 28.88
C ASP A 113 -0.73 -2.14 30.09
N PHE A 114 0.58 -2.06 30.28
CA PHE A 114 1.31 -2.60 31.43
C PHE A 114 2.29 -1.56 31.98
N ILE A 115 2.73 -1.75 33.23
CA ILE A 115 3.69 -0.83 33.87
C ILE A 115 5.10 -1.43 33.77
N ASP A 116 6.00 -0.73 33.06
CA ASP A 116 7.44 -1.01 33.03
C ASP A 116 8.17 0.13 33.75
N ARG A 117 8.80 -0.17 34.89
CA ARG A 117 9.61 0.80 35.67
C ARG A 117 8.87 2.13 35.94
N GLY A 118 7.62 2.04 36.37
CA GLY A 118 6.77 3.19 36.71
C GLY A 118 6.19 3.94 35.51
N ARG A 119 6.40 3.45 34.27
CA ARG A 119 5.80 4.03 33.07
C ARG A 119 4.81 3.07 32.44
N VAL A 120 3.62 3.58 32.13
CA VAL A 120 2.61 2.85 31.36
C VAL A 120 3.12 2.66 29.93
N LYS A 121 3.10 1.41 29.46
CA LYS A 121 3.51 0.99 28.12
C LYS A 121 2.45 0.09 27.51
N LYS A 122 2.39 0.10 26.18
CA LYS A 122 1.43 -0.70 25.41
C LYS A 122 1.90 -2.16 25.28
N VAL A 123 0.95 -3.09 25.37
CA VAL A 123 1.11 -4.50 25.03
C VAL A 123 0.53 -4.75 23.66
N TYR A 124 1.33 -5.38 22.80
CA TYR A 124 0.92 -5.82 21.47
C TYR A 124 1.05 -7.33 21.37
N VAL A 125 0.10 -7.95 20.68
CA VAL A 125 0.16 -9.35 20.25
C VAL A 125 0.30 -9.35 18.74
N MET A 126 1.30 -10.07 18.25
CA MET A 126 1.58 -10.25 16.84
C MET A 126 2.27 -11.59 16.64
N SER A 127 2.14 -12.17 15.44
CA SER A 127 2.99 -13.29 15.09
C SER A 127 4.47 -12.91 15.04
N GLU A 128 5.31 -13.87 15.41
CA GLU A 128 6.73 -13.82 15.13
C GLU A 128 6.97 -13.74 13.62
N ALA A 129 8.01 -13.00 13.21
CA ALA A 129 8.27 -12.67 11.82
C ALA A 129 8.21 -13.88 10.88
N LYS A 130 8.85 -15.00 11.25
CA LYS A 130 8.96 -16.21 10.42
C LYS A 130 7.63 -16.90 10.04
N TYR A 131 6.51 -16.54 10.66
CA TYR A 131 5.19 -17.11 10.36
C TYR A 131 4.24 -16.09 9.72
N ARG A 132 4.78 -15.00 9.14
CA ARG A 132 4.03 -13.94 8.47
C ARG A 132 4.84 -13.20 7.39
N MET A 133 5.85 -13.85 6.80
CA MET A 133 6.70 -13.24 5.76
C MET A 133 6.17 -13.54 4.37
N LEU A 134 5.65 -14.76 4.16
CA LEU A 134 5.30 -15.27 2.84
C LEU A 134 3.81 -15.62 2.78
N PRO A 135 3.19 -15.55 1.58
CA PRO A 135 1.81 -15.98 1.39
C PRO A 135 1.49 -17.38 1.94
N ASP A 136 2.44 -18.31 1.83
CA ASP A 136 2.28 -19.69 2.27
C ASP A 136 2.09 -19.80 3.80
N ASP A 137 2.65 -18.86 4.57
CA ASP A 137 2.57 -18.87 6.03
C ASP A 137 1.13 -18.71 6.54
N ILE A 138 0.20 -18.21 5.69
CA ILE A 138 -1.21 -18.09 6.05
C ILE A 138 -1.84 -19.47 6.31
N GLY A 139 -1.39 -20.50 5.59
CA GLY A 139 -1.87 -21.87 5.75
C GLY A 139 -1.52 -22.50 7.10
N ASP A 140 -0.56 -21.94 7.82
CA ASP A 140 -0.13 -22.42 9.14
C ASP A 140 -0.95 -21.81 10.30
N TRP A 141 -1.86 -20.87 9.99
CA TRP A 141 -2.78 -20.30 10.98
C TRP A 141 -4.07 -21.12 11.07
N TYR A 142 -4.49 -21.40 12.30
CA TYR A 142 -5.69 -22.18 12.58
C TYR A 142 -6.67 -21.37 13.43
N VAL A 143 -7.95 -21.48 13.08
CA VAL A 143 -9.06 -20.90 13.84
C VAL A 143 -9.87 -22.06 14.40
N ARG A 144 -10.24 -21.94 15.67
CA ARG A 144 -11.04 -22.95 16.36
C ARG A 144 -12.50 -22.90 15.89
N ALA A 145 -13.07 -24.06 15.62
CA ALA A 145 -14.50 -24.19 15.32
C ALA A 145 -15.35 -24.25 16.59
N ALA A 146 -16.66 -23.99 16.48
CA ALA A 146 -17.60 -23.98 17.59
C ALA A 146 -17.70 -25.34 18.32
N ASP A 147 -17.39 -26.44 17.63
CA ASP A 147 -17.29 -27.79 18.21
C ASP A 147 -15.97 -28.04 18.97
N GLY A 148 -15.13 -27.01 19.09
CA GLY A 148 -13.84 -27.06 19.77
C GLY A 148 -12.70 -27.65 18.93
N GLN A 149 -12.98 -28.16 17.72
CA GLN A 149 -11.97 -28.76 16.86
C GLN A 149 -10.96 -27.71 16.39
N ILE A 150 -9.67 -28.06 16.49
CA ILE A 150 -8.59 -27.34 15.83
C ILE A 150 -8.26 -28.13 14.56
N PRO A 151 -8.49 -27.53 13.38
CA PRO A 151 -8.13 -28.14 12.11
C PRO A 151 -6.62 -28.44 12.08
N THR A 152 -6.14 -29.63 11.68
CA THR A 152 -4.69 -29.95 11.61
C THR A 152 -4.26 -30.27 10.19
N ARG A 153 -3.00 -29.96 9.82
CA ARG A 153 -2.46 -30.14 8.46
C ARG A 153 -2.54 -31.59 7.91
N ARG A 154 -2.69 -32.61 8.77
CA ARG A 154 -2.54 -34.03 8.39
C ARG A 154 -3.85 -34.75 8.05
N GLY A 155 -5.00 -34.17 8.33
CA GLY A 155 -6.30 -34.75 7.97
C GLY A 155 -7.21 -33.66 7.43
N GLU A 156 -7.74 -33.85 6.23
CA GLU A 156 -8.63 -32.94 5.51
C GLU A 156 -9.62 -32.21 6.44
N ARG A 157 -9.20 -31.00 6.85
CA ARG A 157 -9.92 -29.97 7.60
C ARG A 157 -8.80 -29.08 8.12
N ALA A 158 -8.33 -28.15 7.30
CA ALA A 158 -7.55 -27.00 7.76
C ALA A 158 -8.42 -25.78 7.49
N VAL A 159 -9.16 -25.23 8.45
CA VAL A 159 -10.23 -24.26 8.12
C VAL A 159 -9.65 -22.99 7.49
N LEU A 160 -8.49 -22.47 7.90
CA LEU A 160 -7.90 -21.31 7.20
C LEU A 160 -7.26 -21.70 5.85
N GLY A 161 -6.46 -22.77 5.83
CA GLY A 161 -5.83 -23.25 4.59
C GLY A 161 -6.84 -23.73 3.52
N VAL A 162 -7.96 -24.34 3.92
CA VAL A 162 -9.00 -24.89 3.05
C VAL A 162 -10.04 -23.82 2.68
N LEU A 163 -10.24 -22.77 3.48
CA LEU A 163 -11.01 -21.59 3.08
C LEU A 163 -10.26 -20.77 2.02
N LEU A 164 -8.93 -20.67 2.15
CA LEU A 164 -8.09 -19.92 1.21
C LEU A 164 -7.71 -20.71 -0.05
N PHE A 165 -7.58 -22.04 0.01
CA PHE A 165 -7.31 -22.86 -1.18
C PHE A 165 -8.53 -23.03 -2.12
N SER A 166 -9.72 -22.58 -1.71
CA SER A 166 -10.98 -22.75 -2.47
C SER A 166 -11.12 -21.79 -3.66
N LEU A 167 -10.39 -20.67 -3.70
CA LEU A 167 -10.39 -19.77 -4.85
C LEU A 167 -8.98 -19.26 -5.11
N GLY A 168 -8.53 -19.38 -6.35
CA GLY A 168 -7.20 -19.03 -6.80
C GLY A 168 -6.72 -17.67 -6.29
N VAL A 169 -5.48 -17.68 -5.80
CA VAL A 169 -4.72 -16.50 -5.39
C VAL A 169 -4.79 -15.45 -6.49
N ARG A 170 -5.42 -14.31 -6.20
CA ARG A 170 -5.43 -13.14 -7.09
C ARG A 170 -4.56 -12.06 -6.49
N PHE A 171 -3.40 -11.82 -7.10
CA PHE A 171 -2.67 -10.58 -6.88
C PHE A 171 -3.52 -9.43 -7.39
N ALA A 172 -3.93 -8.53 -6.50
CA ALA A 172 -4.62 -7.31 -6.86
C ALA A 172 -3.62 -6.15 -6.72
N ALA A 173 -3.46 -5.36 -7.78
CA ALA A 173 -3.00 -4.00 -7.61
C ALA A 173 -4.19 -3.23 -7.04
N SER A 174 -4.08 -2.75 -5.81
CA SER A 174 -5.11 -1.91 -5.20
C SER A 174 -4.54 -0.51 -5.06
N GLY A 175 -5.28 0.45 -5.62
CA GLY A 175 -4.88 1.84 -5.67
C GLY A 175 -4.86 2.47 -4.29
N THR A 176 -3.81 3.20 -3.97
CA THR A 176 -3.87 4.16 -2.87
C THR A 176 -4.88 5.25 -3.20
N LEU A 177 -5.81 5.53 -2.27
CA LEU A 177 -6.83 6.59 -2.29
C LEU A 177 -6.22 8.02 -2.23
N GLN A 178 -5.03 8.17 -2.79
CA GLN A 178 -4.27 9.40 -2.74
C GLN A 178 -4.70 10.26 -3.92
N ARG A 179 -5.17 11.48 -3.64
CA ARG A 179 -5.47 12.47 -4.68
C ARG A 179 -4.24 12.57 -5.60
N PRO A 180 -4.35 12.24 -6.90
CA PRO A 180 -3.21 12.32 -7.80
C PRO A 180 -2.91 13.80 -8.05
N ALA A 181 -2.02 14.36 -7.25
CA ALA A 181 -1.38 15.65 -7.51
C ALA A 181 -0.29 15.46 -8.56
N ILE A 182 -0.17 16.42 -9.46
CA ILE A 182 0.82 16.46 -10.54
C ILE A 182 1.61 17.75 -10.37
N TYR A 183 2.94 17.61 -10.29
CA TYR A 183 3.85 18.75 -10.28
C TYR A 183 4.54 18.89 -11.61
N GLY A 184 4.76 20.13 -12.04
CA GLY A 184 5.58 20.43 -13.22
C GLY A 184 6.10 21.86 -13.18
N ASN A 185 7.00 22.17 -14.10
CA ASN A 185 7.56 23.51 -14.26
C ASN A 185 7.21 24.07 -15.65
N LEU A 186 6.85 25.34 -15.69
CA LEU A 186 6.76 26.12 -16.92
C LEU A 186 8.17 26.47 -17.39
N ARG A 187 8.41 26.34 -18.70
CA ARG A 187 9.67 26.78 -19.29
C ARG A 187 9.72 28.32 -19.29
N PRO A 188 10.89 28.95 -19.01
CA PRO A 188 11.02 30.40 -19.12
C PRO A 188 10.71 30.82 -20.56
N GLY A 189 9.78 31.77 -20.74
CA GLY A 189 9.41 32.29 -22.05
C GLY A 189 10.63 32.90 -22.73
N GLY A 190 11.00 32.34 -23.89
CA GLY A 190 11.86 33.04 -24.83
C GLY A 190 11.06 34.19 -25.42
N THR A 191 11.45 35.42 -25.12
CA THR A 191 11.06 36.60 -25.90
C THR A 191 11.60 36.42 -27.30
N GLY A 192 10.72 36.18 -28.26
CA GLY A 192 10.94 36.42 -29.68
C GLY A 192 10.25 37.73 -30.07
#